data_AF-A0A0F9I218-F1
#
_entry.id   AF-A0A0F9I218-F1
#
_cell.length_a   1.000
_cell.length_b   1.000
_cell.length_c   1.000
_cell.angle_alpha   90.00
_cell.angle_beta   90.00
_cell.angle_gamma   90.00
#
_symmetry.space_group_name_H-M   'P 1'
#
loop_
_entity.id
_entity.type
_entity.pdbx_description
1 polymer ?
#
loop_
_entity_poly.entity_id
_entity_poly.type
_entity_poly.pdbx_seq_one_letter_code
_entity_poly.pdbx_strand_id
1 'polypeptide(L)'
;ELEPGLDGVIFEHIRTRRELVTVYSMADGEAIPVPEYMVRAVMTKRVDGEYMFTDNPEEAPEYRKGTVKCFLHADSTERASGVLDEIGLKGKVCPAGSLASVHSKRTHGERRHGREWAAYQEFLNDEKEANAIARQEKQLEATLALAGKAAAETAAYAGEPARVLDPKTTCDICGKSGLKRVKAHKSMVHK
;
A
#
# COMPACT_ATOMS: atom_id res chain seq x y z
N GLU A 1 -2.34 14.99 71.65
CA GLU A 1 -2.32 13.55 71.31
C GLU A 1 -3.34 13.36 70.19
N LEU A 2 -2.91 12.89 69.02
CA LEU A 2 -3.76 12.71 67.83
C LEU A 2 -4.29 11.28 67.85
N GLU A 3 -5.61 11.10 67.84
CA GLU A 3 -6.23 9.77 67.78
C GLU A 3 -6.00 9.11 66.41
N PRO A 4 -5.61 7.82 66.36
CA PRO A 4 -5.41 7.08 65.11
C PRO A 4 -6.77 6.55 64.62
N GLY A 5 -7.44 7.31 63.76
CA GLY A 5 -8.77 7.00 63.21
C GLY A 5 -8.79 6.53 61.75
N LEU A 6 -7.79 5.79 61.27
CA LEU A 6 -7.76 5.28 59.90
C LEU A 6 -7.17 3.88 59.80
N ASP A 7 -7.75 2.90 60.48
CA ASP A 7 -7.42 1.49 60.24
C ASP A 7 -8.68 0.71 59.83
N GLY A 8 -8.73 0.34 58.55
CA GLY A 8 -9.65 -0.67 58.04
C GLY A 8 -10.65 -0.20 57.00
N VAL A 9 -10.18 0.36 55.88
CA VAL A 9 -10.95 0.22 54.63
C VAL A 9 -10.89 -1.26 54.27
N ILE A 10 -11.85 -2.05 54.76
CA ILE A 10 -12.09 -3.40 54.28
C ILE A 10 -12.59 -3.23 52.85
N PHE A 11 -11.70 -3.43 51.87
CA PHE A 11 -12.14 -3.73 50.52
C PHE A 11 -12.90 -5.05 50.61
N GLU A 12 -14.22 -4.99 50.80
CA GLU A 12 -15.10 -6.11 50.52
C GLU A 12 -14.82 -6.48 49.07
N HIS A 13 -14.09 -7.58 48.89
CA HIS A 13 -13.99 -8.23 47.60
C HIS A 13 -15.41 -8.56 47.16
N ILE A 14 -16.00 -7.70 46.31
CA ILE A 14 -17.14 -8.06 45.48
C ILE A 14 -16.63 -9.04 44.42
N ARG A 15 -16.27 -10.24 44.88
CA ARG A 15 -16.03 -11.41 44.05
C ARG A 15 -16.90 -12.50 44.63
N THR A 16 -18.20 -12.37 44.40
CA THR A 16 -19.05 -13.56 44.28
C THR A 16 -18.35 -14.45 43.26
N ARG A 17 -17.81 -15.59 43.72
CA ARG A 17 -17.17 -16.59 42.85
C ARG A 17 -18.24 -17.08 41.88
N ARG A 18 -18.36 -16.42 40.74
CA ARG A 18 -19.26 -16.82 39.66
C ARG A 18 -18.56 -17.94 38.93
N GLU A 19 -19.12 -19.13 39.00
CA GLU A 19 -18.66 -20.24 38.18
C GLU A 19 -18.80 -19.84 36.71
N LEU A 20 -17.69 -19.97 35.99
CA LEU A 20 -17.62 -19.67 34.56
C LEU A 20 -17.81 -20.98 33.82
N VAL A 21 -18.79 -21.00 32.91
CA VAL A 21 -19.06 -22.09 32.00
C VAL A 21 -18.59 -21.67 30.61
N THR A 22 -17.88 -22.54 29.92
CA THR A 22 -17.43 -22.28 28.55
C THR A 22 -18.56 -22.59 27.58
N VAL A 23 -18.85 -21.64 26.70
CA VAL A 23 -19.81 -21.80 25.60
C VAL A 23 -19.07 -21.48 24.30
N TYR A 24 -19.37 -22.17 23.21
CA TYR A 24 -18.74 -22.00 21.91
C TYR A 24 -19.62 -21.18 20.98
N SER A 25 -19.02 -20.22 20.28
CA SER A 25 -19.68 -19.45 19.23
C SER A 25 -19.90 -20.33 17.99
N MET A 26 -21.12 -20.38 17.47
CA MET A 26 -21.43 -21.10 16.22
C MET A 26 -20.91 -20.38 14.97
N ALA A 27 -20.53 -19.10 15.09
CA ALA A 27 -20.03 -18.32 13.94
C ALA A 27 -18.57 -18.64 13.59
N ASP A 28 -17.74 -18.89 14.60
CA ASP A 28 -16.30 -19.02 14.44
C ASP A 28 -15.65 -20.05 15.38
N GLY A 29 -16.43 -20.69 16.26
CA GLY A 29 -15.94 -21.66 17.22
C GLY A 29 -15.34 -21.10 18.48
N GLU A 30 -15.35 -19.77 18.68
CA GLU A 30 -14.64 -19.14 19.79
C GLU A 30 -15.19 -19.64 21.14
N ALA A 31 -14.28 -20.11 22.01
CA ALA A 31 -14.60 -20.52 23.37
C ALA A 31 -14.74 -19.28 24.27
N ILE A 32 -15.95 -19.01 24.73
CA ILE A 32 -16.31 -17.82 25.50
C ILE A 32 -16.66 -18.24 26.93
N PRO A 33 -15.93 -17.78 27.95
CA PRO A 33 -16.28 -18.03 29.34
C PRO A 33 -17.44 -17.12 29.75
N VAL A 34 -18.57 -17.71 30.11
CA VAL A 34 -19.78 -17.01 30.52
C VAL A 34 -20.12 -17.40 31.97
N PRO A 35 -20.48 -16.44 32.84
CA PRO A 35 -21.01 -16.78 34.17
C PRO A 35 -22.24 -17.69 34.06
N GLU A 36 -22.30 -18.73 34.89
CA GLU A 36 -23.35 -19.77 34.84
C GLU A 36 -24.78 -19.21 34.75
N TYR A 37 -25.09 -18.19 35.56
CA TYR A 37 -26.42 -17.56 35.58
C TYR A 37 -26.80 -16.87 34.25
N MET A 38 -25.83 -16.55 33.38
CA MET A 38 -26.06 -15.97 32.05
C MET A 38 -26.13 -17.02 30.94
N VAL A 39 -25.74 -18.27 31.19
CA VAL A 39 -25.73 -19.33 30.17
C VAL A 39 -27.09 -19.47 29.51
N ARG A 40 -28.17 -19.49 30.30
CA ARG A 40 -29.54 -19.58 29.76
C ARG A 40 -29.86 -18.43 28.79
N ALA A 41 -29.48 -17.20 29.15
CA ALA A 41 -29.73 -16.03 28.31
C ALA A 41 -28.88 -16.03 27.03
N VAL A 42 -27.65 -16.54 27.11
CA VAL A 42 -26.73 -16.66 25.96
C VAL A 42 -27.21 -17.76 25.00
N MET A 43 -27.56 -18.94 25.51
CA MET A 43 -28.03 -20.08 24.71
C MET A 43 -29.37 -19.84 24.01
N THR A 44 -30.17 -18.86 24.46
CA THR A 44 -31.40 -18.45 23.76
C THR A 44 -31.18 -17.51 22.59
N LYS A 45 -29.97 -16.94 22.42
CA LYS A 45 -29.70 -15.98 21.34
C LYS A 45 -29.65 -16.69 19.99
N ARG A 46 -30.33 -16.09 19.02
CA ARG A 46 -30.39 -16.57 17.64
C ARG A 46 -30.02 -15.47 16.65
N VAL A 47 -29.38 -15.88 15.57
CA VAL A 47 -29.07 -15.05 14.40
C VAL A 47 -29.56 -15.84 13.17
N ASP A 48 -30.35 -15.21 12.31
CA ASP A 48 -30.92 -15.84 11.10
C ASP A 48 -31.70 -17.16 11.33
N GLY A 49 -32.26 -17.31 12.53
CA GLY A 49 -33.05 -18.49 12.91
C GLY A 49 -32.27 -19.62 13.58
N GLU A 50 -30.93 -19.57 13.54
CA GLU A 50 -30.03 -20.55 14.16
C GLU A 50 -29.52 -20.07 15.52
N TYR A 51 -29.15 -21.00 16.40
CA TYR A 51 -28.56 -20.66 17.69
C TYR A 51 -27.16 -20.09 17.51
N MET A 52 -26.88 -18.97 18.19
CA MET A 52 -25.60 -18.28 18.08
C MET A 52 -24.47 -19.00 18.85
N PHE A 53 -24.84 -19.85 19.81
CA PHE A 53 -23.92 -20.48 20.75
C PHE A 53 -24.31 -21.94 21.00
N THR A 54 -23.31 -22.80 21.22
CA THR A 54 -23.47 -24.21 21.62
C THR A 54 -22.60 -24.51 22.85
N ASP A 55 -23.03 -25.45 23.68
CA ASP A 55 -22.22 -26.03 24.77
C ASP A 55 -21.36 -27.20 24.27
N ASN A 56 -21.65 -27.73 23.08
CA ASN A 56 -20.93 -28.83 22.47
C ASN A 56 -19.80 -28.32 21.54
N PRO A 57 -18.51 -28.58 21.85
CA PRO A 57 -17.40 -28.15 21.00
C PRO A 57 -17.40 -28.78 19.60
N GLU A 58 -18.03 -29.94 19.40
CA GLU A 58 -18.05 -30.64 18.11
C GLU A 58 -19.06 -30.05 17.11
N GLU A 59 -20.07 -29.32 17.62
CA GLU A 59 -21.08 -28.65 16.80
C GLU A 59 -20.59 -27.29 16.28
N ALA A 60 -19.64 -26.69 16.98
CA ALA A 60 -19.03 -25.43 16.60
C ALA A 60 -17.92 -25.62 15.54
N PRO A 61 -17.75 -24.67 14.60
CA PRO A 61 -16.60 -24.66 13.70
C PRO A 61 -15.26 -24.67 14.45
N GLU A 62 -14.18 -25.10 13.81
CA GLU A 62 -12.84 -25.04 14.43
C GLU A 62 -12.38 -23.58 14.57
N TYR A 63 -12.17 -23.13 15.82
CA TYR A 63 -11.68 -21.78 16.08
C TYR A 63 -10.24 -21.58 15.67
N ARG A 64 -10.04 -20.66 14.72
CA ARG A 64 -8.72 -20.26 14.24
C ARG A 64 -8.33 -18.92 14.84
N LYS A 65 -7.47 -18.96 15.86
CA LYS A 65 -6.85 -17.75 16.39
C LYS A 65 -6.10 -17.02 15.29
N GLY A 66 -6.30 -15.71 15.24
CA GLY A 66 -5.52 -14.84 14.39
C GLY A 66 -4.03 -14.97 14.68
N THR A 67 -3.20 -14.91 13.65
CA THR A 67 -1.74 -14.98 13.75
C THR A 67 -1.07 -13.62 13.57
N VAL A 68 -1.84 -12.60 13.20
CA VAL A 68 -1.30 -11.30 12.84
C VAL A 68 -1.03 -10.48 14.10
N LYS A 69 0.22 -10.05 14.25
CA LYS A 69 0.64 -9.20 15.36
C LYS A 69 0.31 -7.73 15.08
N CYS A 70 -0.02 -6.96 16.13
CA CYS A 70 -0.16 -5.51 16.03
C CYS A 70 1.16 -4.88 15.53
N PHE A 71 1.10 -3.72 14.85
CA PHE A 71 2.31 -3.07 14.33
C PHE A 71 3.24 -2.61 15.46
N LEU A 72 2.71 -2.28 16.65
CA LEU A 72 3.50 -1.96 17.84
C LEU A 72 3.89 -3.19 18.67
N HIS A 73 3.53 -4.40 18.26
CA HIS A 73 3.90 -5.61 19.00
C HIS A 73 5.43 -5.75 19.11
N ALA A 74 5.91 -6.40 20.16
CA ALA A 74 7.34 -6.61 20.37
C ALA A 74 7.98 -7.38 19.20
N ASP A 75 7.29 -8.39 18.70
CA ASP A 75 7.73 -9.19 17.54
C ASP A 75 7.05 -8.77 16.22
N SER A 76 6.64 -7.51 16.07
CA SER A 76 6.06 -7.07 14.80
C SER A 76 7.13 -6.97 13.70
N THR A 77 6.73 -7.17 12.45
CA THR A 77 7.61 -6.98 11.30
C THR A 77 8.07 -5.54 11.17
N GLU A 78 7.22 -4.58 11.53
CA GLU A 78 7.53 -3.14 11.51
C GLU A 78 8.58 -2.74 12.54
N ARG A 79 8.60 -3.43 13.69
CA ARG A 79 9.66 -3.24 14.67
C ARG A 79 10.96 -3.85 14.18
N ALA A 80 10.90 -5.05 13.61
CA ALA A 80 12.07 -5.71 13.04
C ALA A 80 12.70 -4.92 11.88
N SER A 81 11.90 -4.18 11.11
CA SER A 81 12.39 -3.33 10.02
C SER A 81 13.01 -2.01 10.49
N GLY A 82 12.94 -1.65 11.78
CA GLY A 82 13.50 -0.40 12.31
C GLY A 82 12.65 0.85 12.05
N VAL A 83 11.60 0.74 11.23
CA VAL A 83 10.72 1.88 10.88
C VAL A 83 10.12 2.53 12.12
N LEU A 84 9.77 1.74 13.15
CA LEU A 84 9.24 2.27 14.41
C LEU A 84 10.25 3.14 15.18
N ASP A 85 11.54 2.87 15.05
CA ASP A 85 12.58 3.68 15.69
C ASP A 85 12.76 5.00 14.95
N GLU A 86 12.70 4.98 13.61
CA GLU A 86 12.80 6.17 12.74
C GLU A 86 11.66 7.17 12.99
N ILE A 87 10.42 6.66 13.13
CA ILE A 87 9.25 7.50 13.45
C ILE A 87 9.12 7.85 14.94
N GLY A 88 10.10 7.50 15.78
CA GLY A 88 10.12 7.86 17.19
C GLY A 88 9.18 7.05 18.11
N LEU A 89 8.73 5.88 17.66
CA LEU A 89 7.81 4.99 18.40
C LEU A 89 8.48 3.82 19.11
N LYS A 90 9.82 3.83 19.22
CA LYS A 90 10.64 2.80 19.87
C LYS A 90 10.08 2.29 21.20
N GLY A 91 9.67 3.20 22.08
CA GLY A 91 9.22 2.88 23.44
C GLY A 91 7.78 2.40 23.58
N LYS A 92 6.97 2.39 22.51
CA LYS A 92 5.55 2.00 22.57
C LYS A 92 5.41 0.52 22.21
N VAL A 93 4.81 -0.29 23.08
CA VAL A 93 4.59 -1.73 22.83
C VAL A 93 3.12 -2.09 23.03
N CYS A 94 2.57 -2.89 22.12
CA CYS A 94 1.22 -3.42 22.23
C CYS A 94 1.25 -4.94 22.50
N PRO A 95 0.48 -5.46 23.47
CA PRO A 95 0.41 -6.90 23.76
C PRO A 95 -0.44 -7.68 22.74
N ALA A 96 -1.17 -7.02 21.84
CA ALA A 96 -2.04 -7.70 20.87
C ALA A 96 -1.23 -8.46 19.81
N GLY A 97 -1.14 -9.78 19.97
CA GLY A 97 -0.37 -10.67 19.10
C GLY A 97 -1.20 -11.63 18.24
N SER A 98 -2.53 -11.67 18.40
CA SER A 98 -3.40 -12.69 17.80
C SER A 98 -4.56 -12.10 16.97
N LEU A 99 -4.28 -11.06 16.17
CA LEU A 99 -5.29 -10.41 15.34
C LEU A 99 -5.64 -11.31 14.14
N ALA A 100 -6.93 -11.33 13.78
CA ALA A 100 -7.46 -12.24 12.76
C ALA A 100 -6.85 -12.04 11.35
N SER A 101 -6.55 -10.79 10.98
CA SER A 101 -6.03 -10.46 9.65
C SER A 101 -5.25 -9.15 9.65
N VAL A 102 -4.61 -8.82 8.52
CA VAL A 102 -3.98 -7.51 8.29
C VAL A 102 -5.02 -6.38 8.35
N HIS A 103 -6.26 -6.63 7.91
CA HIS A 103 -7.33 -5.64 8.06
C HIS A 103 -7.65 -5.39 9.54
N SER A 104 -7.72 -6.46 10.34
CA SER A 104 -7.90 -6.35 11.79
C SER A 104 -6.74 -5.61 12.46
N LYS A 105 -5.50 -5.80 11.98
CA LYS A 105 -4.32 -5.03 12.39
C LYS A 105 -4.49 -3.54 12.13
N ARG A 106 -4.95 -3.16 10.93
CA ARG A 106 -5.26 -1.78 10.59
C ARG A 106 -6.34 -1.20 11.51
N THR A 107 -7.50 -1.86 11.63
CA THR A 107 -8.60 -1.37 12.47
C THR A 107 -8.19 -1.27 13.94
N HIS A 108 -7.39 -2.22 14.43
CA HIS A 108 -6.84 -2.17 15.78
C HIS A 108 -5.90 -0.98 15.95
N GLY A 109 -5.00 -0.74 14.99
CA GLY A 109 -4.13 0.44 14.97
C GLY A 109 -4.93 1.74 15.00
N GLU A 110 -5.89 1.90 14.10
CA GLU A 110 -6.75 3.10 14.02
C GLU A 110 -7.51 3.36 15.33
N ARG A 111 -8.08 2.31 15.95
CA ARG A 111 -8.96 2.47 17.12
C ARG A 111 -8.22 2.50 18.46
N ARG A 112 -7.14 1.74 18.62
CA ARG A 112 -6.41 1.60 19.89
C ARG A 112 -5.13 2.43 19.94
N HIS A 113 -4.56 2.76 18.79
CA HIS A 113 -3.28 3.46 18.65
C HIS A 113 -3.39 4.57 17.59
N GLY A 114 -4.48 5.34 17.60
CA GLY A 114 -4.81 6.23 16.49
C GLY A 114 -3.72 7.26 16.15
N ARG A 115 -3.00 7.77 17.16
CA ARG A 115 -1.89 8.72 16.96
C ARG A 115 -0.66 8.03 16.36
N GLU A 116 -0.25 6.91 16.94
CA GLU A 116 0.88 6.12 16.47
C GLU A 116 0.64 5.55 15.07
N TRP A 117 -0.61 5.15 14.80
CA TRP A 117 -1.03 4.67 13.49
C TRP A 117 -0.99 5.79 12.44
N ALA A 118 -1.43 7.00 12.79
CA ALA A 118 -1.34 8.15 11.90
C ALA A 118 0.12 8.46 11.53
N ALA A 119 1.03 8.52 12.51
CA ALA A 119 2.45 8.74 12.25
C ALA A 119 3.08 7.64 11.37
N TYR A 120 2.71 6.39 11.61
CA TYR A 120 3.17 5.27 10.76
C TYR A 120 2.63 5.37 9.32
N GLN A 121 1.36 5.77 9.14
CA GLN A 121 0.78 5.96 7.81
C GLN A 121 1.40 7.16 7.08
N GLU A 122 1.69 8.25 7.78
CA GLU A 122 2.37 9.42 7.24
C GLU A 122 3.74 9.03 6.68
N PHE A 123 4.57 8.32 7.46
CA PHE A 123 5.85 7.80 7.00
C PHE A 123 5.74 6.93 5.74
N LEU A 124 4.78 6.00 5.71
CA LEU A 124 4.56 5.15 4.53
C LEU A 124 4.08 5.93 3.30
N ASN A 125 3.35 7.02 3.51
CA ASN A 125 2.90 7.87 2.41
C ASN A 125 4.06 8.72 1.89
N ASP A 126 4.87 9.30 2.77
CA ASP A 126 6.07 10.05 2.39
C ASP A 126 7.04 9.18 1.58
N GLU A 127 7.26 7.92 2.00
CA GLU A 127 8.10 6.98 1.26
C GLU A 127 7.54 6.67 -0.13
N LYS A 128 6.21 6.51 -0.25
CA LYS A 128 5.55 6.30 -1.56
C LYS A 128 5.65 7.52 -2.44
N GLU A 129 5.48 8.72 -1.89
CA GLU A 129 5.58 9.98 -2.61
C GLU A 129 6.99 10.21 -3.11
N ALA A 130 8.01 10.02 -2.26
CA ALA A 130 9.41 10.09 -2.66
C ALA A 130 9.75 9.10 -3.79
N ASN A 131 9.27 7.86 -3.69
CA ASN A 131 9.44 6.86 -4.75
C ASN A 131 8.69 7.22 -6.05
N ALA A 132 7.52 7.84 -5.95
CA ALA A 132 6.74 8.30 -7.09
C ALA A 132 7.46 9.45 -7.81
N ILE A 133 7.97 10.44 -7.07
CA ILE A 133 8.75 11.56 -7.59
C ILE A 133 10.01 11.03 -8.28
N ALA A 134 10.78 10.16 -7.62
CA ALA A 134 11.99 9.58 -8.21
C ALA A 134 11.71 8.78 -9.50
N ARG A 135 10.54 8.13 -9.60
CA ARG A 135 10.11 7.47 -10.84
C ARG A 135 9.78 8.48 -11.94
N GLN A 136 9.09 9.57 -11.60
CA GLN A 136 8.75 10.63 -12.55
C GLN A 136 9.99 11.35 -13.06
N GLU A 137 10.96 11.65 -12.19
CA GLU A 137 12.23 12.26 -12.57
C GLU A 137 13.01 11.37 -13.54
N LYS A 138 13.11 10.06 -13.27
CA LYS A 138 13.74 9.10 -14.18
C LYS A 138 13.05 9.04 -15.54
N GLN A 139 11.72 9.11 -15.56
CA GLN A 139 10.96 9.15 -16.82
C GLN A 139 11.21 10.45 -17.58
N LEU A 140 11.26 11.59 -16.89
CA LEU A 140 11.53 12.90 -17.48
C LEU A 140 12.94 12.99 -18.02
N GLU A 141 13.94 12.46 -17.30
CA GLU A 141 15.31 12.40 -17.78
C GLU A 141 15.42 11.54 -19.04
N ALA A 142 14.76 10.37 -19.06
CA ALA A 142 14.74 9.50 -20.23
C ALA A 142 14.07 10.18 -21.44
N THR A 143 12.97 10.91 -21.25
CA THR A 143 12.29 11.62 -22.35
C THR A 143 13.12 12.80 -22.87
N LEU A 144 13.77 13.57 -21.98
CA LEU A 144 14.69 14.64 -22.39
C LEU A 144 15.90 14.10 -23.15
N ALA A 145 16.47 12.97 -22.71
CA ALA A 145 17.57 12.33 -23.41
C ALA A 145 17.17 11.84 -24.82
N LEU A 146 15.97 11.30 -24.98
CA LEU A 146 15.42 10.92 -26.29
C LEU A 146 15.17 12.15 -27.17
N ALA A 147 14.58 13.21 -26.62
CA ALA A 147 14.33 14.46 -27.33
C ALA A 147 15.64 15.12 -27.78
N GLY A 148 16.66 15.14 -26.93
CA GLY A 148 18.00 15.66 -27.27
C GLY A 148 18.67 14.87 -28.38
N LYS A 149 18.57 13.53 -28.37
CA LYS A 149 19.06 12.67 -29.46
C LYS A 149 18.32 12.93 -30.76
N ALA A 150 16.99 13.03 -30.73
CA ALA A 150 16.19 13.34 -31.92
C ALA A 150 16.48 14.75 -32.47
N ALA A 151 16.72 15.73 -31.60
CA ALA A 151 17.14 17.08 -32.01
C ALA A 151 18.53 17.08 -32.64
N ALA A 152 19.47 16.28 -32.12
CA ALA A 152 20.80 16.12 -32.71
C ALA A 152 20.75 15.40 -34.07
N GLU A 153 19.92 14.38 -34.23
CA GLU A 153 19.71 13.68 -35.51
C GLU A 153 19.06 14.58 -36.56
N THR A 154 18.07 15.39 -36.18
CA THR A 154 17.44 16.34 -37.12
C THR A 154 18.38 17.50 -37.48
N ALA A 155 19.21 17.98 -36.55
CA ALA A 155 20.25 18.97 -36.84
C ALA A 155 21.36 18.41 -37.74
N ALA A 156 21.75 17.14 -37.56
CA ALA A 156 22.69 16.46 -38.46
C ALA A 156 22.14 16.33 -39.89
N TYR A 157 20.82 16.11 -40.03
CA TYR A 157 20.16 16.09 -41.35
C TYR A 157 19.99 17.49 -41.96
N ALA A 158 19.83 18.54 -41.13
CA ALA A 158 19.74 19.93 -41.58
C ALA A 158 21.11 20.57 -41.89
N GLY A 159 22.21 19.92 -41.49
CA GLY A 159 23.59 20.32 -41.78
C GLY A 159 24.14 19.81 -43.11
N GLU A 160 23.43 18.90 -43.81
CA GLU A 160 23.69 18.72 -45.23
C GLU A 160 23.19 19.98 -45.95
N PRO A 161 24.04 20.74 -46.67
CA PRO A 161 23.53 21.83 -47.49
C PRO A 161 22.47 21.21 -48.38
N ALA A 162 21.25 21.76 -48.32
CA ALA A 162 20.16 21.39 -49.21
C ALA A 162 20.80 21.20 -50.57
N ARG A 163 20.88 19.95 -51.04
CA ARG A 163 21.35 19.68 -52.39
C ARG A 163 20.35 20.44 -53.23
N VAL A 164 20.77 21.60 -53.70
CA VAL A 164 20.14 22.26 -54.83
C VAL A 164 20.15 21.15 -55.85
N LEU A 165 18.98 20.52 -56.03
CA LEU A 165 18.75 19.79 -57.26
C LEU A 165 18.89 20.88 -58.29
N ASP A 166 20.08 21.02 -58.87
CA ASP A 166 20.24 21.61 -60.17
C ASP A 166 19.56 20.62 -61.11
N PRO A 167 18.30 20.84 -61.56
CA PRO A 167 17.90 20.18 -62.76
C PRO A 167 18.92 20.66 -63.79
N LYS A 168 19.74 19.75 -64.33
CA LYS A 168 20.60 20.03 -65.47
C LYS A 168 19.71 20.68 -66.54
N THR A 169 19.67 22.01 -66.59
CA THR A 169 18.90 22.81 -67.54
C THR A 169 19.76 23.26 -68.71
N THR A 170 21.05 22.91 -68.67
CA THR A 170 22.05 23.20 -69.69
C THR A 170 22.29 21.99 -70.58
N CYS A 171 22.16 22.17 -71.89
CA CYS A 171 22.62 21.17 -72.85
C CYS A 171 24.15 21.14 -72.91
N ASP A 172 24.71 19.94 -72.79
CA ASP A 172 26.15 19.67 -72.83
C ASP A 172 26.76 19.81 -74.24
N ILE A 173 25.95 19.78 -75.30
CA ILE A 173 26.43 19.91 -76.69
C ILE A 173 26.49 21.38 -77.14
N CYS A 174 25.48 22.20 -76.80
CA CYS A 174 25.39 23.58 -77.29
C CYS A 174 25.39 24.65 -76.18
N GLY A 175 25.57 24.26 -74.92
CA GLY A 175 25.64 25.18 -73.77
C GLY A 175 24.32 25.87 -73.40
N LYS A 176 23.21 25.58 -74.09
CA LYS A 176 21.93 26.30 -73.90
C LYS A 176 21.29 25.94 -72.55
N SER A 177 21.13 26.94 -71.67
CA SER A 177 20.52 26.82 -70.33
C SER A 177 19.00 27.04 -70.34
N GLY A 178 18.32 26.75 -69.23
CA GLY A 178 16.87 26.96 -69.07
C GLY A 178 15.96 25.92 -69.75
N LEU A 179 16.51 24.78 -70.19
CA LEU A 179 15.74 23.73 -70.86
C LEU A 179 14.94 22.90 -69.85
N LYS A 180 13.61 22.92 -69.97
CA LYS A 180 12.71 22.08 -69.14
C LYS A 180 12.93 20.56 -69.33
N ARG A 181 13.48 20.15 -70.49
CA ARG A 181 13.79 18.74 -70.82
C ARG A 181 15.06 18.63 -71.70
N VAL A 182 16.24 18.68 -71.09
CA VAL A 182 17.54 18.60 -71.82
C VAL A 182 17.66 17.35 -72.70
N LYS A 183 17.15 16.20 -72.24
CA LYS A 183 17.20 14.94 -73.02
C LYS A 183 16.46 15.04 -74.36
N ALA A 184 15.28 15.67 -74.38
CA ALA A 184 14.49 15.84 -75.60
C ALA A 184 15.14 16.84 -76.57
N HIS A 185 15.69 17.94 -76.04
CA HIS A 185 16.44 18.90 -76.84
C HIS A 185 17.65 18.24 -77.51
N LYS A 186 18.41 17.42 -76.77
CA LYS A 186 19.58 16.71 -77.29
C LYS A 186 19.21 15.78 -78.46
N SER A 187 18.13 15.01 -78.34
CA SER A 187 17.71 14.06 -79.37
C SER A 187 17.07 14.68 -80.61
N MET A 188 16.57 15.92 -80.52
CA MET A 188 15.87 16.59 -81.61
C MET A 188 16.75 17.60 -82.37
N VAL A 189 17.70 18.25 -81.70
CA VAL A 189 18.50 19.34 -82.28
C VAL A 189 19.92 18.89 -82.65
N HIS A 190 20.48 17.90 -81.97
CA HIS A 190 21.89 17.46 -82.13
C HIS A 190 22.00 16.01 -82.63
N LYS A 191 21.09 15.60 -83.52
CA LYS A 191 21.04 14.26 -84.08
C LYS A 191 21.80 14.16 -85.40
#